data_AF-A0A8J4S2D0-F1
#
_entry.id   AF-A0A8J4S2D0-F1
#
_cell.length_a   1.000
_cell.length_b   1.000
_cell.length_c   1.000
_cell.angle_alpha   90.00
_cell.angle_beta   90.00
_cell.angle_gamma   90.00
#
_symmetry.space_group_name_H-M   'P 1'
#
loop_
_entity.id
_entity.type
_entity.pdbx_description
1 polymer ?
#
loop_
_entity_poly.entity_id
_entity_poly.type
_entity_poly.pdbx_seq_one_letter_code
_entity_poly.pdbx_strand_id
1 'polypeptide(L)'
;MFLFQSPRSIGRQTGFRHHAPLKQRKLKEESYKQHNNVLFLGPAAHRDPQKVNLGLDKAMEFYYWVENHFGFAHNKITCKEMACVLVKGNRLKALWEFLNEMSRRGNGGLVTTATVTCLIKVLGEEGLVNEALAAFYRMKQLHCKPDVYAYNTIIYALCRVGEGTVFVGEWSRWNCRV
;
A
#
# COMPACT_ATOMS: atom_id res chain seq x y z
N MET A 1 -25.05 -32.56 29.28
CA MET A 1 -23.99 -31.71 29.87
C MET A 1 -22.68 -32.14 29.23
N PHE A 2 -22.26 -31.45 28.17
CA PHE A 2 -21.12 -31.83 27.33
C PHE A 2 -19.85 -31.20 27.91
N LEU A 3 -18.94 -32.01 28.46
CA LEU A 3 -17.57 -31.61 28.75
C LEU A 3 -16.68 -32.04 27.58
N PHE A 4 -16.39 -31.09 26.69
CA PHE A 4 -15.39 -31.26 25.65
C PHE A 4 -14.00 -31.30 26.29
N GLN A 5 -13.39 -32.48 26.30
CA GLN A 5 -11.95 -32.61 26.54
C GLN A 5 -11.19 -32.15 25.29
N SER A 6 -10.31 -31.15 25.43
CA SER A 6 -9.36 -30.81 24.37
C SER A 6 -8.22 -31.84 24.35
N PRO A 7 -7.89 -32.46 23.20
CA PRO A 7 -6.77 -33.38 23.12
C PRO A 7 -5.45 -32.61 23.14
N ARG A 8 -4.53 -33.03 24.02
CA ARG A 8 -3.12 -32.66 23.96
C ARG A 8 -2.55 -33.13 22.62
N SER A 9 -1.93 -32.23 21.85
CA SER A 9 -0.87 -32.62 20.91
C SER A 9 0.49 -32.28 21.53
N ILE A 10 1.12 -33.32 22.05
CA ILE A 10 2.52 -33.34 22.45
C ILE A 10 3.35 -33.24 21.17
N GLY A 11 3.90 -32.06 20.90
CA GLY A 11 5.03 -31.86 20.00
C GLY A 11 6.25 -31.51 20.84
N ARG A 12 7.07 -32.50 21.18
CA ARG A 12 8.32 -32.32 21.92
C ARG A 12 9.36 -31.71 20.97
N GLN A 13 9.41 -30.37 20.86
CA GLN A 13 10.53 -29.71 20.17
C GLN A 13 11.74 -29.66 21.13
N THR A 14 12.74 -30.50 20.87
CA THR A 14 14.04 -30.45 21.54
C THR A 14 14.93 -29.44 20.85
N GLY A 15 14.99 -28.23 21.41
CA GLY A 15 15.96 -27.21 21.02
C GLY A 15 15.67 -25.92 21.77
N PHE A 16 16.68 -25.36 22.44
CA PHE A 16 16.59 -24.03 23.01
C PHE A 16 16.56 -23.01 21.86
N ARG A 17 15.37 -22.72 21.34
CA ARG A 17 15.18 -21.52 20.53
C ARG A 17 15.17 -20.36 21.50
N HIS A 18 16.22 -19.53 21.44
CA HIS A 18 16.17 -18.20 22.03
C HIS A 18 15.07 -17.41 21.29
N HIS A 19 13.84 -17.49 21.80
CA HIS A 19 12.81 -16.56 21.40
C HIS A 19 13.25 -15.18 21.86
N ALA A 20 13.44 -14.26 20.91
CA ALA A 20 13.61 -12.86 21.25
C ALA A 20 12.48 -12.45 22.22
N PRO A 21 12.78 -11.73 23.32
CA PRO A 21 11.78 -11.37 24.30
C PRO A 21 10.65 -10.62 23.59
N LEU A 22 9.41 -11.09 23.81
CA LEU A 22 8.22 -10.45 23.25
C LEU A 22 8.20 -9.01 23.76
N LYS A 23 8.46 -8.05 22.86
CA LYS A 23 8.41 -6.63 23.19
C LYS A 23 6.97 -6.33 23.59
N GLN A 24 6.76 -6.01 24.86
CA GLN A 24 5.42 -5.80 25.40
C GLN A 24 4.74 -4.66 24.66
N ARG A 25 3.55 -4.93 24.13
CA ARG A 25 2.78 -3.97 23.35
C ARG A 25 2.38 -2.80 24.25
N LYS A 26 2.75 -1.58 23.88
CA LYS A 26 2.36 -0.37 24.61
C LYS A 26 0.95 0.06 24.20
N LEU A 27 -0.05 -0.65 24.74
CA LEU A 27 -1.47 -0.50 24.39
C LEU A 27 -1.98 0.95 24.52
N LYS A 28 -1.51 1.73 25.50
CA LYS A 28 -1.90 3.15 25.66
C LYS A 28 -1.36 4.03 24.54
N GLU A 29 -0.13 3.77 24.10
CA GLU A 29 0.50 4.53 23.03
C GLU A 29 -0.09 4.16 21.66
N GLU A 30 -0.41 2.88 21.47
CA GLU A 30 -1.14 2.40 20.30
C GLU A 30 -2.55 3.01 20.26
N SER A 31 -3.30 3.00 21.37
CA SER A 31 -4.65 3.58 21.46
C SER A 31 -4.66 5.09 21.21
N TYR A 32 -3.67 5.84 21.73
CA TYR A 32 -3.51 7.27 21.44
C TYR A 32 -3.22 7.53 19.94
N LYS A 33 -2.30 6.75 19.37
CA LYS A 33 -1.99 6.83 17.93
C LYS A 33 -3.21 6.44 17.10
N GLN A 34 -4.01 5.47 17.52
CA GLN A 34 -5.26 5.05 16.87
C GLN A 34 -6.26 6.20 16.87
N HIS A 35 -6.50 6.80 18.04
CA HIS A 35 -7.43 7.90 18.22
C HIS A 35 -7.04 9.15 17.42
N ASN A 36 -5.74 9.33 17.15
CA ASN A 36 -5.23 10.46 16.38
C ASN A 36 -4.97 10.15 14.89
N ASN A 37 -5.42 8.99 14.36
CA ASN A 37 -5.11 8.53 12.99
C ASN A 37 -3.60 8.43 12.67
N VAL A 38 -2.76 8.24 13.69
CA VAL A 38 -1.30 8.06 13.58
C VAL A 38 -0.90 6.58 13.66
N LEU A 39 -1.80 5.68 14.07
CA LEU A 39 -1.49 4.26 14.18
C LEU A 39 -1.59 3.57 12.82
N PHE A 40 -0.48 3.59 12.09
CA PHE A 40 -0.23 2.59 11.06
C PHE A 40 -0.14 1.22 11.76
N LEU A 41 -1.02 0.27 11.44
CA LEU A 41 -0.93 -1.12 11.92
C LEU A 41 -0.17 -2.02 10.93
N GLY A 42 0.33 -1.44 9.83
CA GLY A 42 1.12 -2.13 8.81
C GLY A 42 2.64 -2.06 9.04
N PRO A 43 3.44 -2.76 8.22
CA PRO A 43 4.91 -2.75 8.30
C PRO A 43 5.55 -1.35 8.27
N ALA A 44 4.86 -0.33 7.74
CA ALA A 44 5.32 1.05 7.72
C ALA A 44 5.41 1.72 9.10
N ALA A 45 4.68 1.23 10.11
CA ALA A 45 4.65 1.80 11.47
C ALA A 45 5.98 1.71 12.24
N HIS A 46 6.90 0.88 11.75
CA HIS A 46 8.19 0.61 12.37
C HIS A 46 9.37 1.07 11.51
N ARG A 47 9.12 1.76 10.39
CA ARG A 47 10.17 2.25 9.51
C ARG A 47 10.68 3.61 9.95
N ASP A 48 11.99 3.76 10.03
CA ASP A 48 12.65 5.05 10.21
C ASP A 48 12.43 5.92 8.95
N PRO A 49 11.73 7.07 9.05
CA PRO A 49 11.41 7.90 7.90
C PRO A 49 12.65 8.37 7.13
N GLN A 50 13.77 8.64 7.81
CA GLN A 50 14.98 9.11 7.13
C GLN A 50 15.64 8.00 6.30
N LYS A 51 15.68 6.78 6.84
CA LYS A 51 16.21 5.62 6.10
C LYS A 51 15.32 5.22 4.93
N VAL A 52 14.00 5.31 5.08
CA VAL A 52 13.06 5.05 3.98
C VAL A 52 13.26 6.07 2.86
N ASN A 53 13.33 7.36 3.19
CA ASN A 53 13.54 8.41 2.19
C ASN A 53 14.86 8.21 1.43
N LEU A 54 15.96 7.95 2.14
CA LEU A 54 17.25 7.67 1.50
C LEU A 54 17.19 6.44 0.58
N GLY A 55 16.51 5.37 1.00
CA GLY A 55 16.33 4.17 0.18
C GLY A 55 15.51 4.43 -1.08
N LEU A 56 14.46 5.26 -0.98
CA LEU A 56 13.63 5.64 -2.12
C LEU A 56 14.38 6.53 -3.11
N ASP A 57 15.12 7.52 -2.62
CA ASP A 57 15.89 8.43 -3.48
C ASP A 57 16.94 7.64 -4.28
N LYS A 58 17.62 6.67 -3.63
CA LYS A 58 18.54 5.74 -4.32
C LYS A 58 17.86 4.81 -5.31
N ALA A 59 16.66 4.31 -4.98
CA ALA A 59 15.90 3.46 -5.91
C ALA A 59 15.51 4.23 -7.18
N MET A 60 15.09 5.49 -7.02
CA MET A 60 14.75 6.38 -8.13
C MET A 60 15.97 6.70 -8.99
N GLU A 61 17.09 7.03 -8.35
CA GLU A 61 18.37 7.28 -9.03
C GLU A 61 18.79 6.06 -9.85
N PHE A 62 18.78 4.87 -9.25
CA PHE A 62 19.13 3.64 -9.94
C PHE A 62 18.24 3.38 -11.16
N TYR A 63 16.93 3.63 -11.04
CA TYR A 63 15.98 3.42 -12.13
C TYR A 63 16.26 4.28 -13.36
N TYR A 64 16.58 5.56 -13.16
CA TYR A 64 16.97 6.43 -14.28
C TYR A 64 18.40 6.20 -14.75
N TRP A 65 19.29 5.81 -13.83
CA TRP A 65 20.67 5.50 -14.15
C TRP A 65 20.78 4.31 -15.11
N VAL A 66 20.00 3.23 -14.92
CA VAL A 66 20.01 2.08 -15.85
C VAL A 66 19.48 2.44 -17.24
N GLU A 67 18.50 3.35 -17.31
CA GLU A 67 17.96 3.87 -18.57
C GLU A 67 19.06 4.66 -19.31
N ASN A 68 19.77 5.55 -18.62
CA ASN A 68 20.75 6.44 -19.22
C ASN A 68 22.08 5.75 -19.59
N HIS A 69 22.58 4.83 -18.75
CA HIS A 69 23.90 4.22 -18.94
C HIS A 69 23.88 2.95 -19.78
N PHE A 70 22.83 2.13 -19.66
CA PHE A 70 22.72 0.86 -20.39
C PHE A 70 21.71 0.90 -21.52
N GLY A 71 21.01 2.03 -21.72
CA GLY A 71 19.91 2.11 -22.68
C GLY A 71 18.75 1.19 -22.33
N PHE A 72 18.57 0.87 -21.04
CA PHE A 72 17.55 -0.08 -20.61
C PHE A 72 16.15 0.50 -20.83
N ALA A 73 15.36 -0.16 -21.68
CA ALA A 73 13.98 0.22 -21.95
C ALA A 73 13.05 -0.36 -20.87
N HIS A 74 12.59 0.50 -19.97
CA HIS A 74 11.62 0.12 -18.94
C HIS A 74 10.31 -0.38 -19.55
N ASN A 75 9.74 -1.41 -18.92
CA ASN A 75 8.46 -2.01 -19.29
C ASN A 75 7.41 -1.82 -18.18
N LYS A 76 6.17 -2.20 -18.46
CA LYS A 76 5.04 -2.12 -17.51
C LYS A 76 5.31 -2.78 -16.14
N ILE A 77 6.13 -3.84 -16.10
CA ILE A 77 6.44 -4.56 -14.86
C ILE A 77 7.40 -3.71 -14.01
N THR A 78 8.48 -3.21 -14.61
CA THR A 78 9.45 -2.34 -13.92
C THR A 78 8.82 -1.04 -13.43
N CYS A 79 7.94 -0.43 -14.22
CA CYS A 79 7.19 0.77 -13.83
C CYS A 79 6.25 0.49 -12.66
N LYS A 80 5.50 -0.62 -12.71
CA LYS A 80 4.63 -1.04 -11.61
C LYS A 80 5.42 -1.24 -10.32
N GLU A 81 6.57 -1.90 -10.40
CA GLU A 81 7.38 -2.19 -9.21
C GLU A 81 7.92 -0.91 -8.57
N MET A 82 8.43 0.01 -9.38
CA MET A 82 8.87 1.32 -8.90
C MET A 82 7.70 2.10 -8.25
N ALA A 83 6.53 2.09 -8.87
CA ALA A 83 5.35 2.74 -8.32
C ALA A 83 4.93 2.13 -6.96
N CYS A 84 4.99 0.80 -6.81
CA CYS A 84 4.75 0.12 -5.53
C CYS A 84 5.76 0.50 -4.45
N VAL A 85 7.03 0.65 -4.82
CA VAL A 85 8.10 1.11 -3.90
C VAL A 85 7.79 2.51 -3.37
N LEU A 86 7.38 3.44 -4.24
CA LEU A 86 7.02 4.81 -3.85
C LEU A 86 5.80 4.87 -2.92
N VAL A 87 4.78 4.04 -3.15
CA VAL A 87 3.63 3.92 -2.23
C VAL A 87 4.06 3.42 -0.86
N LYS A 88 4.85 2.34 -0.80
CA LYS A 88 5.29 1.73 0.46
C LYS A 88 6.11 2.68 1.33
N GLY A 89 6.79 3.65 0.75
CA GLY A 89 7.47 4.70 1.52
C GLY A 89 6.70 6.01 1.61
N ASN A 90 5.40 5.99 1.32
CA ASN A 90 4.47 7.12 1.45
C ASN A 90 4.90 8.39 0.70
N ARG A 91 5.61 8.24 -0.44
CA ARG A 91 6.05 9.36 -1.30
C ARG A 91 5.06 9.58 -2.43
N LEU A 92 3.82 9.87 -2.07
CA LEU A 92 2.71 9.96 -3.02
C LEU A 92 2.88 11.07 -4.06
N LYS A 93 3.50 12.20 -3.70
CA LYS A 93 3.80 13.26 -4.67
C LYS A 93 4.71 12.77 -5.79
N ALA A 94 5.84 12.14 -5.43
CA ALA A 94 6.79 11.57 -6.38
C ALA A 94 6.17 10.42 -7.19
N LEU A 95 5.31 9.60 -6.58
CA LEU A 95 4.54 8.57 -7.27
C LEU A 95 3.70 9.15 -8.42
N TRP A 96 2.94 10.21 -8.17
CA TRP A 96 2.06 10.79 -9.18
C TRP A 96 2.84 11.50 -10.29
N GLU A 97 3.93 12.17 -9.95
CA GLU A 97 4.88 12.74 -10.93
C GLU A 97 5.47 11.64 -11.81
N PHE A 98 5.92 10.53 -11.21
CA PHE A 98 6.44 9.36 -11.91
C PHE A 98 5.40 8.72 -12.84
N LEU A 99 4.18 8.47 -12.37
CA LEU A 99 3.12 7.86 -13.18
C LEU A 99 2.71 8.75 -14.36
N ASN A 100 2.64 10.06 -14.16
CA ASN A 100 2.37 11.00 -15.24
C ASN A 100 3.48 10.97 -16.29
N GLU A 101 4.74 10.91 -15.86
CA GLU A 101 5.88 10.78 -16.76
C GLU A 101 5.83 9.45 -17.54
N MET A 102 5.61 8.33 -16.86
CA MET A 102 5.49 7.01 -17.50
C MET A 102 4.29 6.90 -18.42
N SER A 103 3.20 7.62 -18.14
CA SER A 103 2.03 7.67 -19.02
C SER A 103 2.28 8.51 -20.29
N ARG A 104 3.15 9.53 -20.22
CA ARG A 104 3.59 10.29 -21.40
C ARG A 104 4.59 9.49 -22.24
N ARG A 105 5.40 8.66 -21.58
CA ARG A 105 6.35 7.74 -22.24
C ARG A 105 5.62 6.52 -22.83
N GLY A 106 6.23 5.88 -23.82
CA GLY A 106 5.76 4.60 -24.37
C GLY A 106 4.33 4.61 -24.93
N ASN A 107 3.88 5.76 -25.46
CA ASN A 107 2.55 5.95 -26.03
C ASN A 107 1.38 5.59 -25.08
N GLY A 108 1.58 5.77 -23.76
CA GLY A 108 0.59 5.42 -22.74
C GLY A 108 0.55 3.94 -22.35
N GLY A 109 1.42 3.09 -22.90
CA GLY A 109 1.41 1.64 -22.66
C GLY A 109 2.12 1.17 -21.39
N LEU A 110 2.87 2.04 -20.70
CA LEU A 110 3.66 1.67 -19.51
C LEU A 110 2.80 1.60 -18.24
N VAL A 111 1.80 2.48 -18.12
CA VAL A 111 0.84 2.46 -17.03
C VAL A 111 -0.39 1.71 -17.48
N THR A 112 -0.74 0.65 -16.76
CA THR A 112 -1.86 -0.24 -17.12
C THR A 112 -2.88 -0.32 -15.99
N THR A 113 -4.09 -0.81 -16.27
CA THR A 113 -5.08 -1.15 -15.24
C THR A 113 -4.47 -1.96 -14.11
N ALA A 114 -3.68 -2.99 -14.44
CA ALA A 114 -3.00 -3.82 -13.43
C ALA A 114 -2.04 -3.04 -12.54
N THR A 115 -1.41 -1.98 -13.07
CA THR A 115 -0.53 -1.10 -12.30
C THR A 115 -1.33 -0.33 -11.26
N VAL A 116 -2.40 0.37 -11.69
CA VAL A 116 -3.22 1.17 -10.79
C VAL A 116 -3.95 0.29 -9.78
N THR A 117 -4.46 -0.87 -10.18
CA THR A 117 -5.08 -1.82 -9.24
C THR A 117 -4.08 -2.31 -8.18
N CYS A 118 -2.81 -2.55 -8.56
CA CYS A 118 -1.77 -2.88 -7.59
C CYS A 118 -1.52 -1.72 -6.61
N LEU A 119 -1.51 -0.48 -7.09
CA LEU A 119 -1.34 0.69 -6.22
C LEU A 119 -2.49 0.83 -5.23
N ILE A 120 -3.72 0.64 -5.68
CA ILE A 120 -4.92 0.65 -4.82
C ILE A 120 -4.77 -0.40 -3.70
N LYS A 121 -4.33 -1.61 -4.04
CA LYS A 121 -4.10 -2.67 -3.06
C LYS A 121 -3.07 -2.26 -2.02
N VAL A 122 -1.90 -1.78 -2.46
CA VAL A 122 -0.82 -1.39 -1.54
C VAL A 122 -1.23 -0.19 -0.68
N LEU A 123 -1.93 0.80 -1.25
CA LEU A 123 -2.47 1.94 -0.50
C LEU A 123 -3.45 1.48 0.60
N GLY A 124 -4.35 0.57 0.28
CA GLY A 124 -5.26 -0.04 1.25
C GLY A 124 -4.53 -0.86 2.33
N GLU A 125 -3.44 -1.54 1.97
CA GLU A 125 -2.58 -2.27 2.92
C GLU A 125 -1.84 -1.35 3.90
N GLU A 126 -1.39 -0.19 3.42
CA GLU A 126 -0.74 0.86 4.21
C GLU A 126 -1.76 1.73 4.99
N GLY A 127 -3.06 1.50 4.83
CA GLY A 127 -4.12 2.24 5.52
C GLY A 127 -4.46 3.60 4.91
N LEU A 128 -3.92 3.92 3.74
CA LEU A 128 -4.12 5.16 2.99
C LEU A 128 -5.35 5.04 2.07
N VAL A 129 -6.53 4.88 2.68
CA VAL A 129 -7.75 4.52 1.93
C VAL A 129 -8.33 5.67 1.12
N ASN A 130 -8.18 6.92 1.57
CA ASN A 130 -8.60 8.09 0.78
C ASN A 130 -7.78 8.19 -0.51
N GLU A 131 -6.50 7.88 -0.44
CA GLU A 131 -5.56 7.85 -1.54
C GLU A 131 -5.83 6.67 -2.46
N ALA A 132 -6.21 5.51 -1.92
CA ALA A 132 -6.66 4.35 -2.69
C ALA A 132 -7.92 4.69 -3.51
N LEU A 133 -8.90 5.36 -2.91
CA LEU A 133 -10.08 5.87 -3.61
C LEU A 133 -9.70 6.89 -4.69
N ALA A 134 -8.83 7.86 -4.37
CA ALA A 134 -8.36 8.83 -5.35
C ALA A 134 -7.65 8.15 -6.54
N ALA A 135 -6.87 7.10 -6.29
CA ALA A 135 -6.22 6.31 -7.34
C ALA A 135 -7.24 5.57 -8.22
N PHE A 136 -8.31 5.02 -7.63
CA PHE A 136 -9.41 4.40 -8.36
C PHE A 136 -10.10 5.38 -9.31
N TYR A 137 -10.42 6.60 -8.86
CA TYR A 137 -11.03 7.62 -9.73
C TYR A 137 -10.07 8.10 -10.84
N ARG A 138 -8.77 8.15 -10.54
CA ARG A 138 -7.73 8.49 -11.53
C ARG A 138 -7.54 7.43 -12.61
N MET A 139 -8.03 6.19 -12.43
CA MET A 139 -7.98 5.18 -13.49
C MET A 139 -8.63 5.70 -14.78
N LYS A 140 -9.77 6.39 -14.69
CA LYS A 140 -10.44 6.99 -15.86
C LYS A 140 -9.59 8.05 -16.54
N GLN A 141 -8.87 8.87 -15.76
CA GLN A 141 -7.99 9.92 -16.28
C GLN A 141 -6.74 9.34 -16.94
N LEU A 142 -6.27 8.19 -16.45
CA LEU A 142 -5.15 7.43 -17.02
C LEU A 142 -5.59 6.48 -18.15
N HIS A 143 -6.80 6.68 -18.71
CA HIS A 143 -7.40 5.82 -19.74
C HIS A 143 -7.42 4.31 -19.39
N CYS A 144 -7.37 3.98 -18.10
CA CYS A 144 -7.41 2.63 -17.58
C CYS A 144 -8.85 2.28 -17.17
N LYS A 145 -9.42 1.21 -17.71
CA LYS A 145 -10.73 0.72 -17.28
C LYS A 145 -10.58 -0.13 -16.01
N PRO A 146 -11.29 0.17 -14.91
CA PRO A 146 -11.29 -0.68 -13.73
C PRO A 146 -11.90 -2.05 -14.06
N ASP A 147 -11.24 -3.11 -13.59
CA ASP A 147 -11.70 -4.49 -13.71
C ASP A 147 -12.38 -4.95 -12.41
N VAL A 148 -12.97 -6.15 -12.43
CA VAL A 148 -13.62 -6.75 -11.23
C VAL A 148 -12.65 -6.80 -10.04
N TYR A 149 -11.36 -7.03 -10.31
CA TYR A 149 -10.32 -7.05 -9.28
C TYR A 149 -10.13 -5.67 -8.63
N ALA A 150 -10.15 -4.58 -9.39
CA ALA A 150 -10.08 -3.21 -8.88
C ALA A 150 -11.25 -2.88 -7.95
N TYR A 151 -12.47 -3.23 -8.34
CA TYR A 151 -13.66 -3.04 -7.50
C TYR A 151 -13.54 -3.83 -6.18
N ASN A 152 -13.19 -5.11 -6.26
CA ASN A 152 -13.02 -5.96 -5.08
C ASN A 152 -11.92 -5.42 -4.15
N THR A 153 -10.84 -4.91 -4.72
CA THR A 153 -9.71 -4.35 -3.95
C THR A 153 -10.13 -3.09 -3.19
N ILE A 154 -10.91 -2.19 -3.81
CA ILE A 154 -11.44 -1.00 -3.13
C ILE A 154 -12.42 -1.37 -2.03
N ILE A 155 -13.35 -2.30 -2.28
CA ILE A 155 -14.29 -2.78 -1.25
C ILE A 155 -13.52 -3.34 -0.06
N TYR A 156 -12.49 -4.16 -0.31
CA TYR A 156 -11.65 -4.70 0.75
C TYR A 156 -10.88 -3.62 1.52
N ALA A 157 -10.30 -2.64 0.82
CA ALA A 157 -9.61 -1.51 1.44
C ALA A 157 -10.55 -0.68 2.32
N LEU A 158 -11.79 -0.42 1.87
CA LEU A 158 -12.81 0.31 2.62
C LEU A 158 -13.27 -0.44 3.88
N CYS A 159 -13.52 -1.74 3.77
CA CYS A 159 -13.91 -2.56 4.93
C CYS A 159 -12.86 -2.54 6.03
N ARG A 160 -11.57 -2.42 5.69
CA ARG A 160 -10.48 -2.33 6.67
C ARG A 160 -10.46 -1.02 7.47
N VAL A 161 -11.09 0.05 6.99
CA VAL A 161 -11.19 1.34 7.71
C VAL A 161 -12.51 1.46 8.47
N GLY A 162 -13.52 0.70 8.08
CA GLY A 162 -14.82 0.61 8.77
C GLY A 162 -14.74 0.16 10.23
N GLU A 163 -13.59 -0.33 10.71
CA GLU A 163 -13.34 -0.65 12.12
C GLU A 163 -12.92 0.57 12.96
N GLY A 164 -12.67 1.76 12.36
CA GLY A 164 -11.99 2.87 13.04
C GLY A 164 -12.62 4.26 12.96
N THR A 165 -13.18 4.73 11.83
CA THR A 165 -13.68 6.12 11.73
C THR A 165 -14.68 6.35 10.59
N VAL A 166 -15.58 7.29 10.84
CA VAL A 166 -16.82 7.67 10.12
C VAL A 166 -16.64 7.94 8.62
N PHE A 167 -17.29 7.13 7.78
CA PHE A 167 -17.40 7.31 6.31
C PHE A 167 -18.67 8.07 5.84
N VAL A 168 -19.51 8.56 6.76
CA VAL A 168 -20.89 8.97 6.40
C VAL A 168 -20.98 10.37 5.73
N GLY A 169 -19.89 11.14 5.64
CA GLY A 169 -19.98 12.56 5.24
C GLY A 169 -19.70 12.91 3.77
N GLU A 170 -18.88 12.15 3.04
CA GLU A 170 -18.33 12.64 1.76
C GLU A 170 -18.91 11.99 0.49
N TRP A 171 -19.57 10.84 0.60
CA TRP A 171 -20.18 10.16 -0.55
C TRP A 171 -21.19 11.06 -1.29
N SER A 172 -21.96 11.86 -0.57
CA SER A 172 -22.97 12.77 -1.14
C SER A 172 -22.36 13.97 -1.89
N ARG A 173 -21.13 14.39 -1.55
CA ARG A 173 -20.46 15.52 -2.22
C ARG A 173 -19.74 15.11 -3.50
N TRP A 174 -19.29 13.85 -3.58
CA TRP A 174 -18.57 13.32 -4.74
C TRP A 174 -19.48 12.85 -5.89
N ASN A 175 -20.76 12.56 -5.63
CA ASN A 175 -21.73 12.18 -6.67
C ASN A 175 -22.21 13.36 -7.54
N CYS A 176 -21.87 14.61 -7.19
CA CYS A 176 -22.27 15.82 -7.93
C CYS A 176 -21.22 16.34 -8.93
N ARG A 177 -20.15 15.59 -9.21
CA ARG A 177 -19.12 15.92 -10.23
C ARG A 177 -18.93 14.79 -11.24
N VAL A 178 -20.04 14.24 -11.74
CA VAL A 178 -20.07 13.35 -12.91
C VAL A 178 -20.87 14.02 -14.01
#